data_AF-A0A512M431-F1
#
_entry.id   AF-A0A512M431-F1
#
_cell.length_a   1.000
_cell.length_b   1.000
_cell.length_c   1.000
_cell.angle_alpha   90.00
_cell.angle_beta   90.00
_cell.angle_gamma   90.00
#
_symmetry.space_group_name_H-M   'P 1'
#
loop_
_entity.id
_entity.type
_entity.pdbx_description
1 polymer ?
#
loop_
_entity_poly.entity_id
_entity_poly.type
_entity_poly.pdbx_seq_one_letter_code
_entity_poly.pdbx_strand_id
1 'polypeptide(L)'
;MTAMIKLHPSKRPTARRLKRQAALGFLGAFILLMVLISIFRWYEFDKTASPVSWAEVGMLTILGIVGICLGVAGGVYAYESGCAGRMERGEGLHARWTVDAPSWRELGERRRILDQAPGAIITYPPMPAEAPPEGVEIIICEDGIFIGPEFSHPLPPISVLQARLTDRWLELDCLEDMPTHILRVPVPSSAMSQVLPLLARLKTRS
;
A
#
# COMPACT_ATOMS: atom_id res chain seq x y z
N MET A 1 7.22 30.05 13.66
CA MET A 1 8.05 29.15 14.48
C MET A 1 7.62 27.73 14.13
N THR A 2 8.38 27.02 13.29
CA THR A 2 8.02 25.70 12.78
C THR A 2 8.52 24.64 13.75
N ALA A 3 7.62 23.98 14.47
CA ALA A 3 7.98 22.89 15.38
C ALA A 3 8.36 21.66 14.56
N MET A 4 9.65 21.32 14.56
CA MET A 4 10.16 20.07 14.01
C MET A 4 9.74 18.93 14.95
N ILE A 5 8.72 18.16 14.56
CA ILE A 5 8.31 16.95 15.29
C ILE A 5 9.46 15.94 15.17
N LYS A 6 10.17 15.68 16.28
CA LYS A 6 11.16 14.61 16.39
C LYS A 6 10.44 13.27 16.44
N LEU A 7 10.32 12.62 15.28
CA LEU A 7 9.92 11.22 15.19
C LEU A 7 10.95 10.34 15.92
N HIS A 8 10.49 9.54 16.88
CA HIS A 8 11.33 8.60 17.61
C HIS A 8 11.91 7.55 16.63
N PRO A 9 13.23 7.28 16.65
CA PRO A 9 13.82 6.26 15.80
C PRO A 9 13.37 4.87 16.26
N SER A 10 12.30 4.37 15.63
CA SER A 10 11.92 2.96 15.68
C SER A 10 13.10 2.11 15.18
N LYS A 11 13.49 1.09 15.95
CA LYS A 11 14.54 0.12 15.58
C LYS A 11 14.08 -0.70 14.36
N ARG A 12 14.15 -0.13 13.17
CA ARG A 12 13.70 -0.78 11.93
C ARG A 12 14.82 -1.62 11.31
N PRO A 13 14.51 -2.81 10.78
CA PRO A 13 15.49 -3.65 10.09
C PRO A 13 15.99 -2.94 8.82
N THR A 14 17.30 -2.76 8.72
CA THR A 14 17.99 -2.15 7.57
C THR A 14 17.62 -2.84 6.25
N ALA A 15 17.42 -2.07 5.17
CA ALA A 15 17.08 -2.54 3.80
C ALA A 15 17.93 -3.71 3.26
N ARG A 16 19.15 -3.91 3.76
CA ARG A 16 19.99 -5.09 3.48
C ARG A 16 19.40 -6.42 3.98
N ARG A 17 18.66 -6.42 5.09
CA ARG A 17 17.98 -7.61 5.62
C ARG A 17 16.78 -8.00 4.75
N LEU A 18 16.07 -7.02 4.20
CA LEU A 18 14.87 -7.23 3.38
C LEU A 18 15.18 -7.82 2.00
N LYS A 19 16.24 -7.33 1.32
CA LYS A 19 16.72 -7.96 0.07
C LYS A 19 17.18 -9.41 0.28
N ARG A 20 17.76 -9.73 1.44
CA ARG A 20 18.12 -11.11 1.79
C ARG A 20 16.89 -11.98 2.03
N GLN A 21 15.84 -11.46 2.65
CA GLN A 21 14.61 -12.22 2.88
C GLN A 21 13.84 -12.53 1.58
N ALA A 22 13.72 -11.56 0.66
CA ALA A 22 13.11 -11.81 -0.65
C ALA A 22 13.92 -12.84 -1.47
N ALA A 23 15.25 -12.75 -1.45
CA ALA A 23 16.12 -13.73 -2.10
C ALA A 23 16.00 -15.14 -1.48
N LEU A 24 15.82 -15.24 -0.16
CA LEU A 24 15.57 -16.50 0.53
C LEU A 24 14.20 -17.09 0.17
N GLY A 25 13.15 -16.27 0.03
CA GLY A 25 11.83 -16.72 -0.43
C GLY A 25 11.86 -17.30 -1.84
N PHE A 26 12.56 -16.62 -2.77
CA PHE A 26 12.71 -17.09 -4.15
C PHE A 26 13.52 -18.39 -4.23
N LEU A 27 14.60 -18.49 -3.45
CA LEU A 27 15.41 -19.71 -3.35
C LEU A 27 14.58 -20.87 -2.77
N GLY A 28 13.74 -20.61 -1.76
CA GLY A 28 12.82 -21.61 -1.19
C GLY A 28 11.82 -22.14 -2.21
N ALA A 29 11.18 -21.26 -2.97
CA ALA A 29 10.24 -21.65 -4.04
C ALA A 29 10.93 -22.43 -5.17
N PHE A 30 12.16 -22.04 -5.55
CA PHE A 30 12.94 -22.74 -6.57
C PHE A 30 13.36 -24.15 -6.12
N ILE A 31 13.82 -24.31 -4.87
CA ILE A 31 14.17 -25.62 -4.30
C ILE A 31 12.94 -26.52 -4.26
N LEU A 32 11.78 -26.00 -3.83
CA LEU A 32 10.53 -26.75 -3.83
C LEU A 32 10.16 -27.24 -5.24
N LEU A 33 10.23 -26.36 -6.24
CA LEU A 33 9.93 -26.71 -7.63
C LEU A 33 10.86 -27.83 -8.12
N MET A 34 12.16 -27.75 -7.82
CA MET A 34 13.13 -28.79 -8.18
C MET A 34 12.84 -30.13 -7.48
N VAL A 35 12.40 -30.10 -6.22
CA VAL A 35 11.98 -31.31 -5.49
C VAL A 35 10.73 -31.93 -6.12
N LEU A 36 9.72 -31.12 -6.46
CA LEU A 36 8.50 -31.59 -7.11
C LEU A 36 8.80 -32.20 -8.49
N ILE A 37 9.65 -31.56 -9.29
CA ILE A 37 10.09 -32.09 -10.59
C ILE A 37 10.86 -33.41 -10.42
N SER A 38 11.71 -33.51 -9.38
CA SER A 38 12.47 -34.73 -9.11
C SER A 38 11.57 -35.89 -8.67
N ILE A 39 10.56 -35.63 -7.83
CA ILE A 39 9.54 -36.61 -7.43
C ILE A 39 8.73 -37.07 -8.64
N PHE A 40 8.29 -36.12 -9.49
CA PHE A 40 7.54 -36.43 -10.70
C PHE A 40 8.37 -37.28 -11.68
N ARG A 41 9.63 -36.91 -11.91
CA ARG A 41 10.56 -37.69 -12.75
C ARG A 41 10.81 -39.08 -12.18
N TRP A 42 10.94 -39.22 -10.86
CA TRP A 42 11.14 -40.52 -10.22
C TRP A 42 9.89 -41.41 -10.35
N TYR A 43 8.69 -40.82 -10.24
CA TYR A 43 7.42 -41.52 -10.46
C TYR A 43 7.24 -42.04 -11.89
N GLU A 44 7.75 -41.32 -12.90
CA GLU A 44 7.78 -41.83 -14.28
C GLU A 44 8.81 -42.94 -14.48
N PHE A 45 9.90 -42.95 -13.70
CA PHE A 45 11.05 -43.83 -13.93
C PHE A 45 10.94 -45.20 -13.26
N ASP A 46 10.16 -45.33 -12.18
CA ASP A 46 10.12 -46.58 -11.41
C ASP A 46 8.69 -46.99 -11.00
N LYS A 47 8.03 -47.80 -11.84
CA LYS A 47 6.74 -48.43 -11.52
C LYS A 47 6.86 -49.57 -10.50
N THR A 48 8.06 -49.88 -10.02
CA THR A 48 8.33 -51.02 -9.13
C THR A 48 8.80 -50.63 -7.72
N ALA A 49 9.14 -49.37 -7.49
CA ALA A 49 9.44 -48.85 -6.16
C ALA A 49 8.16 -48.70 -5.31
N SER A 50 8.28 -48.98 -4.00
CA SER A 50 7.18 -48.91 -3.04
C SER A 50 6.38 -47.61 -3.18
N PRO A 51 5.04 -47.66 -3.11
CA PRO A 51 4.21 -46.50 -3.38
C PRO A 51 4.53 -45.42 -2.36
N VAL A 52 5.14 -44.32 -2.81
CA VAL A 52 5.20 -43.08 -2.02
C VAL A 52 3.76 -42.79 -1.63
N SER A 53 3.51 -42.75 -0.32
CA SER A 53 2.15 -42.60 0.14
C SER A 53 1.63 -41.24 -0.35
N TRP A 54 0.41 -41.20 -0.88
CA TRP A 54 -0.22 -39.95 -1.30
C TRP A 54 -0.25 -38.91 -0.16
N ALA A 55 -0.16 -39.36 1.08
CA ALA A 55 0.02 -38.52 2.26
C ALA A 55 1.35 -37.74 2.26
N GLU A 56 2.47 -38.36 1.87
CA GLU A 56 3.79 -37.70 1.78
C GLU A 56 3.81 -36.65 0.66
N VAL A 57 3.26 -36.99 -0.52
CA VAL A 57 3.15 -36.04 -1.65
C VAL A 57 2.24 -34.86 -1.27
N GLY A 58 1.12 -35.15 -0.59
CA GLY A 58 0.21 -34.12 -0.10
C GLY A 58 0.89 -33.19 0.91
N MET A 59 1.65 -33.74 1.85
CA MET A 59 2.38 -32.97 2.86
C MET A 59 3.44 -32.06 2.24
N LEU A 60 4.25 -32.56 1.29
CA LEU A 60 5.26 -31.75 0.60
C LEU A 60 4.63 -30.63 -0.24
N THR A 61 3.50 -30.91 -0.88
CA THR A 61 2.75 -29.90 -1.66
C THR A 61 2.24 -28.78 -0.75
N ILE A 62 1.65 -29.12 0.40
CA ILE A 62 1.17 -28.13 1.39
C ILE A 62 2.33 -27.27 1.90
N LEU A 63 3.44 -27.89 2.31
CA LEU A 63 4.63 -27.15 2.76
C LEU A 63 5.15 -26.20 1.69
N GLY A 64 5.10 -26.64 0.43
CA GLY A 64 5.47 -25.83 -0.71
C GLY A 64 4.60 -24.59 -0.93
N ILE A 65 3.29 -24.79 -0.92
CA ILE A 65 2.31 -23.69 -1.04
C ILE A 65 2.49 -22.71 0.12
N VAL A 66 2.62 -23.21 1.36
CA VAL A 66 2.88 -22.36 2.53
C VAL A 66 4.16 -21.56 2.37
N GLY A 67 5.25 -22.17 1.86
CA GLY A 67 6.50 -21.47 1.58
C GLY A 67 6.35 -20.33 0.57
N ILE A 68 5.61 -20.55 -0.51
CA ILE A 68 5.30 -19.52 -1.52
C ILE A 68 4.47 -18.40 -0.89
N CYS A 69 3.40 -18.72 -0.16
CA CYS A 69 2.56 -17.73 0.51
C CYS A 69 3.36 -16.86 1.48
N LEU A 70 4.24 -17.47 2.29
CA LEU A 70 5.12 -16.73 3.21
C LEU A 70 6.14 -15.87 2.47
N GLY A 71 6.70 -16.35 1.35
CA GLY A 71 7.60 -15.58 0.51
C GLY A 71 6.94 -14.35 -0.10
N VAL A 72 5.73 -14.52 -0.64
CA VAL A 72 4.92 -13.41 -1.19
C VAL A 72 4.56 -12.42 -0.08
N ALA A 73 4.01 -12.89 1.04
CA ALA A 73 3.65 -12.03 2.17
C ALA A 73 4.86 -11.24 2.71
N GLY A 74 6.01 -11.90 2.85
CA GLY A 74 7.25 -11.25 3.26
C GLY A 74 7.77 -10.22 2.24
N GLY A 75 7.61 -10.50 0.94
CA GLY A 75 7.96 -9.58 -0.14
C GLY A 75 7.09 -8.32 -0.14
N VAL A 76 5.76 -8.49 0.01
CA VAL A 76 4.80 -7.38 0.14
C VAL A 76 5.13 -6.53 1.36
N TYR A 77 5.28 -7.15 2.53
CA TYR A 77 5.63 -6.44 3.76
C TYR A 77 6.95 -5.65 3.64
N ALA A 78 7.94 -6.24 2.97
CA ALA A 78 9.22 -5.60 2.72
C ALA A 78 9.11 -4.38 1.79
N TYR A 79 8.30 -4.50 0.74
CA TYR A 79 8.00 -3.41 -0.17
C TYR A 79 7.29 -2.27 0.55
N GLU A 80 6.19 -2.56 1.25
CA GLU A 80 5.41 -1.58 2.01
C GLU A 80 6.25 -0.86 3.06
N SER A 81 7.04 -1.60 3.84
CA SER A 81 7.97 -1.04 4.82
C SER A 81 9.04 -0.15 4.16
N GLY A 82 9.51 -0.54 2.98
CA GLY A 82 10.46 0.23 2.18
C GLY A 82 9.87 1.55 1.69
N CYS A 83 8.66 1.51 1.13
CA CYS A 83 7.89 2.68 0.73
C CYS A 83 7.65 3.61 1.92
N ALA A 84 7.06 3.11 3.01
CA ALA A 84 6.84 3.89 4.22
C ALA A 84 8.13 4.57 4.74
N GLY A 85 9.26 3.86 4.70
CA GLY A 85 10.55 4.44 5.08
C GLY A 85 11.01 5.58 4.16
N ARG A 86 10.81 5.48 2.84
CA ARG A 86 11.12 6.56 1.89
C ARG A 86 10.20 7.77 2.10
N MET A 87 8.92 7.51 2.29
CA MET A 87 7.89 8.51 2.58
C MET A 87 8.21 9.33 3.83
N GLU A 88 8.58 8.68 4.93
CA GLU A 88 8.99 9.35 6.18
C GLU A 88 10.20 10.27 6.00
N ARG A 89 11.10 9.94 5.07
CA ARG A 89 12.26 10.79 4.73
C ARG A 89 11.90 11.91 3.74
N GLY A 90 10.67 11.95 3.22
CA GLY A 90 10.24 12.89 2.20
C GLY A 90 10.83 12.61 0.81
N GLU A 91 11.31 11.39 0.55
CA GLU A 91 11.76 10.98 -0.77
C GLU A 91 10.55 10.86 -1.71
N GLY A 92 10.70 11.31 -2.97
CA GLY A 92 9.61 11.26 -3.95
C GLY A 92 8.42 12.17 -3.64
N LEU A 93 8.56 13.15 -2.75
CA LEU A 93 7.47 14.04 -2.35
C LEU A 93 6.92 14.83 -3.54
N HIS A 94 5.59 14.81 -3.70
CA HIS A 94 4.88 15.60 -4.71
C HIS A 94 4.11 16.77 -4.08
N ALA A 95 3.46 16.55 -2.95
CA ALA A 95 2.74 17.59 -2.21
C ALA A 95 2.64 17.24 -0.72
N ARG A 96 2.64 18.26 0.15
CA ARG A 96 2.49 18.12 1.60
C ARG A 96 1.71 19.28 2.19
N TRP A 97 0.59 19.00 2.82
CA TRP A 97 -0.18 20.02 3.51
C TRP A 97 -0.79 19.50 4.80
N THR A 98 -1.22 20.43 5.64
CA THR A 98 -1.91 20.11 6.89
C THR A 98 -3.33 20.64 6.81
N VAL A 99 -4.29 19.82 7.20
CA VAL A 99 -5.68 20.20 7.37
C VAL A 99 -5.91 20.45 8.85
N ASP A 100 -6.17 21.70 9.23
CA ASP A 100 -6.44 22.03 10.63
C ASP A 100 -7.68 21.29 11.17
N ALA A 101 -7.74 21.10 12.49
CA ALA A 101 -8.81 20.34 13.11
C ALA A 101 -10.24 20.87 12.83
N PRO A 102 -10.49 22.21 12.81
CA PRO A 102 -11.78 22.75 12.38
C PRO A 102 -12.16 22.34 10.94
N SER A 103 -11.25 22.53 9.98
CA SER A 103 -11.44 22.18 8.58
C SER A 103 -11.63 20.67 8.42
N TRP A 104 -10.90 19.86 9.18
CA TRP A 104 -11.05 18.41 9.16
C TRP A 104 -12.45 17.96 9.60
N ARG A 105 -12.97 18.54 10.69
CA ARG A 105 -14.33 18.26 11.17
C ARG A 105 -15.40 18.69 10.17
N GLU A 106 -15.26 19.90 9.61
CA GLU A 106 -16.19 20.39 8.58
C GLU A 106 -16.21 19.48 7.35
N LEU A 107 -15.04 19.11 6.84
CA LEU A 107 -14.89 18.26 5.66
C LEU A 107 -15.33 16.82 5.96
N GLY A 108 -15.05 16.29 7.15
CA GLY A 108 -15.52 14.98 7.59
C GLY A 108 -17.05 14.86 7.57
N GLU A 109 -17.76 15.87 8.06
CA GLU A 109 -19.22 15.88 8.05
C GLU A 109 -19.79 16.01 6.62
N ARG A 110 -19.19 16.87 5.78
CA ARG A 110 -19.57 16.95 4.35
C ARG A 110 -19.36 15.62 3.63
N ARG A 111 -18.25 14.93 3.91
CA ARG A 111 -17.97 13.61 3.36
C ARG A 111 -19.01 12.59 3.80
N ARG A 112 -19.40 12.58 5.08
CA ARG A 112 -20.42 11.68 5.60
C ARG A 112 -21.74 11.83 4.85
N ILE A 113 -22.12 13.06 4.48
CA ILE A 113 -23.29 13.34 3.66
C ILE A 113 -23.11 12.82 2.23
N LEU A 114 -21.94 13.03 1.62
CA LEU A 114 -21.64 12.54 0.27
C LEU A 114 -21.63 11.01 0.18
N ASP A 115 -21.04 10.33 1.15
CA ASP A 115 -20.94 8.87 1.22
C ASP A 115 -22.34 8.21 1.46
N GLN A 116 -23.33 8.97 1.95
CA GLN A 116 -24.72 8.51 2.18
C GLN A 116 -25.66 8.73 0.98
N ALA A 117 -25.22 9.40 -0.08
CA ALA A 117 -26.07 9.68 -1.24
C ALA A 117 -26.37 8.40 -2.05
N PRO A 118 -27.56 8.26 -2.67
CA PRO A 118 -27.86 7.12 -3.54
C PRO A 118 -26.87 7.03 -4.71
N GLY A 119 -26.22 5.87 -4.87
CA GLY A 119 -25.17 5.68 -5.87
C GLY A 119 -23.81 6.27 -5.49
N ALA A 120 -23.62 6.68 -4.24
CA ALA A 120 -22.34 7.17 -3.76
C ALA A 120 -21.27 6.08 -3.83
N ILE A 121 -20.14 6.45 -4.45
CA ILE A 121 -18.91 5.69 -4.34
C ILE A 121 -18.36 5.89 -2.94
N ILE A 122 -18.23 4.80 -2.19
CA ILE A 122 -17.67 4.80 -0.84
C ILE A 122 -16.22 5.24 -0.95
N THR A 123 -15.92 6.38 -0.34
CA THR A 123 -14.57 6.90 -0.22
C THR A 123 -13.74 5.94 0.64
N TYR A 124 -12.60 5.47 0.12
CA TYR A 124 -11.64 4.68 0.87
C TYR A 124 -10.29 5.41 0.93
N PRO A 125 -9.61 5.48 2.08
CA PRO A 125 -9.98 4.92 3.39
C PRO A 125 -11.03 5.77 4.15
N PRO A 126 -11.62 5.24 5.23
CA PRO A 126 -12.31 6.07 6.21
C PRO A 126 -11.35 7.13 6.78
N MET A 127 -11.80 8.39 6.85
CA MET A 127 -11.05 9.45 7.51
C MET A 127 -11.03 9.18 9.03
N PRO A 128 -9.91 9.46 9.73
CA PRO A 128 -9.90 9.54 11.18
C PRO A 128 -11.10 10.32 11.72
N ALA A 129 -11.80 9.73 12.70
CA ALA A 129 -13.00 10.32 13.28
C ALA A 129 -12.71 11.65 13.99
N GLU A 130 -11.53 11.76 14.60
CA GLU A 130 -11.08 12.96 15.29
C GLU A 130 -9.74 13.42 14.71
N ALA A 131 -9.62 14.73 14.47
CA ALA A 131 -8.35 15.35 14.13
C ALA A 131 -7.62 15.79 15.40
N PRO A 132 -6.30 15.54 15.49
CA PRO A 132 -5.50 16.06 16.59
C PRO A 132 -5.43 17.60 16.50
N PRO A 133 -5.14 18.32 17.61
CA PRO A 133 -5.13 19.78 17.65
C PRO A 133 -4.21 20.44 16.60
N GLU A 134 -3.10 19.80 16.28
CA GLU A 134 -2.13 20.21 15.25
C GLU A 134 -2.65 20.05 13.81
N GLY A 135 -3.79 19.37 13.63
CA GLY A 135 -4.35 19.03 12.33
C GLY A 135 -3.84 17.72 11.77
N VAL A 136 -4.41 17.30 10.65
CA VAL A 136 -4.05 16.07 9.95
C VAL A 136 -3.11 16.40 8.80
N GLU A 137 -1.92 15.82 8.83
CA GLU A 137 -0.94 15.96 7.76
C GLU A 137 -1.27 15.03 6.59
N ILE A 138 -1.23 15.60 5.39
CA ILE A 138 -1.45 14.89 4.14
C ILE A 138 -0.17 14.97 3.32
N ILE A 139 0.34 13.81 2.91
CA ILE A 139 1.56 13.68 2.12
C ILE A 139 1.23 12.85 0.88
N ILE A 140 1.54 13.38 -0.28
CA ILE A 140 1.45 12.67 -1.56
C ILE A 140 2.86 12.55 -2.10
N CYS A 141 3.28 11.32 -2.39
CA CYS A 141 4.61 11.00 -2.90
C CYS A 141 4.55 9.95 -4.00
N GLU A 142 5.69 9.65 -4.60
CA GLU A 142 5.84 8.63 -5.63
C GLU A 142 5.50 7.20 -5.16
N ASP A 143 5.48 6.95 -3.85
CA ASP A 143 5.24 5.63 -3.30
C ASP A 143 3.85 5.44 -2.68
N GLY A 144 3.08 6.51 -2.53
CA GLY A 144 1.90 6.46 -1.66
C GLY A 144 1.26 7.79 -1.30
N ILE A 145 0.17 7.66 -0.55
CA ILE A 145 -0.54 8.76 0.08
C ILE A 145 -0.63 8.49 1.59
N PHE A 146 -0.25 9.49 2.37
CA PHE A 146 -0.28 9.47 3.83
C PHE A 146 -1.31 10.47 4.34
N ILE A 147 -2.11 10.07 5.33
CA ILE A 147 -3.16 10.91 5.92
C ILE A 147 -3.12 10.77 7.45
N GLY A 148 -2.32 11.59 8.11
CA GLY A 148 -2.10 11.53 9.55
C GLY A 148 -1.35 10.27 10.00
N PRO A 149 -1.01 10.17 11.30
CA PRO A 149 -0.09 9.15 11.84
C PRO A 149 -0.62 7.71 11.72
N GLU A 150 -1.93 7.55 11.55
CA GLU A 150 -2.60 6.25 11.54
C GLU A 150 -2.80 5.67 10.14
N PHE A 151 -2.55 6.46 9.09
CA PHE A 151 -2.87 6.04 7.73
C PHE A 151 -1.73 6.23 6.74
N SER A 152 -1.18 5.09 6.32
CA SER A 152 -0.38 4.96 5.09
C SER A 152 -1.12 4.06 4.11
N HIS A 153 -1.58 4.60 2.98
CA HIS A 153 -1.82 3.75 1.83
C HIS A 153 -0.56 3.79 0.96
N PRO A 154 0.20 2.69 0.87
CA PRO A 154 1.17 2.52 -0.20
C PRO A 154 0.41 2.27 -1.51
N LEU A 155 -0.34 3.28 -1.98
CA LEU A 155 -0.87 3.35 -3.33
C LEU A 155 0.19 4.07 -4.17
N PRO A 156 1.08 3.35 -4.87
CA PRO A 156 1.96 4.03 -5.81
C PRO A 156 1.09 4.87 -6.76
N PRO A 157 1.43 6.13 -7.08
CA PRO A 157 0.66 6.98 -7.98
C PRO A 157 0.45 6.40 -9.38
N ILE A 158 1.18 5.34 -9.74
CA ILE A 158 0.97 4.54 -10.95
C ILE A 158 -0.42 3.86 -10.93
N SER A 159 -1.00 3.65 -9.74
CA SER A 159 -2.35 3.12 -9.56
C SER A 159 -3.43 4.20 -9.65
N VAL A 160 -3.10 5.48 -9.88
CA VAL A 160 -4.11 6.54 -10.07
C VAL A 160 -4.45 6.66 -11.56
N LEU A 161 -5.67 6.25 -11.93
CA LEU A 161 -6.22 6.37 -13.28
C LEU A 161 -6.55 7.82 -13.62
N GLN A 162 -7.15 8.54 -12.68
CA GLN A 162 -7.62 9.90 -12.89
C GLN A 162 -7.50 10.70 -11.61
N ALA A 163 -7.12 11.96 -11.74
CA ALA A 163 -7.12 12.91 -10.63
C ALA A 163 -7.94 14.15 -11.00
N ARG A 164 -8.84 14.57 -10.11
CA ARG A 164 -9.65 15.78 -10.27
C ARG A 164 -9.80 16.53 -8.95
N LEU A 165 -10.00 17.84 -9.05
CA LEU A 165 -10.35 18.69 -7.91
C LEU A 165 -11.84 19.02 -8.00
N THR A 166 -12.59 18.68 -6.97
CA THR A 166 -14.02 18.95 -6.86
C THR A 166 -14.29 19.70 -5.56
N ASP A 167 -14.66 20.98 -5.66
CA ASP A 167 -14.78 21.90 -4.53
C ASP A 167 -13.48 21.95 -3.69
N ARG A 168 -13.45 21.26 -2.54
CA ARG A 168 -12.29 21.16 -1.63
C ARG A 168 -11.76 19.73 -1.49
N TRP A 169 -12.00 18.89 -2.48
CA TRP A 169 -11.57 17.50 -2.50
C TRP A 169 -10.69 17.21 -3.70
N LEU A 170 -9.50 16.68 -3.45
CA LEU A 170 -8.70 16.00 -4.45
C LEU A 170 -9.25 14.58 -4.54
N GLU A 171 -9.94 14.29 -5.62
CA GLU A 171 -10.49 12.98 -5.92
C GLU A 171 -9.52 12.22 -6.83
N LEU A 172 -9.10 11.04 -6.37
CA LEU A 172 -8.19 10.16 -7.07
C LEU A 172 -8.93 8.85 -7.37
N ASP A 173 -9.06 8.55 -8.65
CA ASP A 173 -9.65 7.31 -9.14
C ASP A 173 -8.53 6.26 -9.20
N CYS A 174 -8.65 5.21 -8.39
CA CYS A 174 -7.60 4.20 -8.23
C CYS A 174 -7.94 2.93 -9.00
N LEU A 175 -6.95 2.37 -9.70
CA LEU A 175 -6.93 0.99 -10.21
C LEU A 175 -6.88 0.04 -9.02
N GLU A 176 -8.03 -0.42 -8.55
CA GLU A 176 -8.12 -1.73 -7.92
C GLU A 176 -9.17 -2.54 -8.67
N ASP A 177 -8.96 -3.86 -8.79
CA ASP A 177 -9.84 -4.84 -9.43
C ASP A 177 -11.19 -5.04 -8.69
N MET A 178 -11.70 -3.98 -8.04
CA MET A 178 -12.84 -3.89 -7.14
C MET A 178 -13.62 -2.60 -7.50
N PRO A 179 -14.92 -2.46 -7.15
CA PRO A 179 -15.73 -1.30 -7.56
C PRO A 179 -15.00 0.02 -7.30
N THR A 180 -14.91 0.87 -8.33
CA THR A 180 -14.18 2.15 -8.39
C THR A 180 -14.13 2.86 -7.03
N HIS A 181 -13.02 2.75 -6.31
CA HIS A 181 -12.82 3.49 -5.07
C HIS A 181 -12.22 4.86 -5.41
N ILE A 182 -13.03 5.90 -5.22
CA ILE A 182 -12.52 7.27 -5.29
C ILE A 182 -11.90 7.60 -3.93
N LEU A 183 -10.58 7.76 -3.91
CA LEU A 183 -9.88 8.31 -2.76
C LEU A 183 -10.09 9.84 -2.75
N ARG A 184 -10.82 10.34 -1.75
CA ARG A 184 -11.05 11.77 -1.55
C ARG A 184 -10.14 12.30 -0.46
N VAL A 185 -9.26 13.21 -0.84
CA VAL A 185 -8.30 13.85 0.05
C VAL A 185 -8.73 15.30 0.28
N PRO A 186 -8.94 15.74 1.53
CA PRO A 186 -9.38 17.10 1.81
C PRO A 186 -8.28 18.11 1.48
N VAL A 187 -8.65 19.18 0.78
CA VAL A 187 -7.72 20.22 0.34
C VAL A 187 -8.18 21.60 0.85
N PRO A 188 -7.55 22.13 1.91
CA PRO A 188 -7.85 23.47 2.38
C PRO A 188 -7.35 24.50 1.36
N SER A 189 -7.92 25.71 1.40
CA SER A 189 -7.55 26.80 0.48
C SER A 189 -6.04 27.11 0.51
N SER A 190 -5.41 26.94 1.68
CA SER A 190 -3.96 27.12 1.88
C SER A 190 -3.09 26.13 1.09
N ALA A 191 -3.65 24.98 0.68
CA ALA A 191 -2.93 23.92 -0.02
C ALA A 191 -3.09 23.98 -1.55
N MET A 192 -3.90 24.90 -2.09
CA MET A 192 -4.17 24.97 -3.54
C MET A 192 -2.90 25.14 -4.38
N SER A 193 -1.94 25.92 -3.90
CA SER A 193 -0.67 26.17 -4.59
C SER A 193 0.17 24.90 -4.78
N GLN A 194 -0.03 23.88 -3.95
CA GLN A 194 0.65 22.59 -4.06
C GLN A 194 -0.16 21.57 -4.87
N VAL A 195 -1.49 21.60 -4.74
CA VAL A 195 -2.38 20.63 -5.39
C VAL A 195 -2.54 20.89 -6.89
N LEU A 196 -2.55 22.14 -7.34
CA LEU A 196 -2.68 22.44 -8.76
C LEU A 196 -1.51 21.88 -9.61
N PRO A 197 -0.22 22.06 -9.21
CA PRO A 197 0.89 21.41 -9.90
C PRO A 197 0.83 19.88 -9.84
N LEU A 198 0.39 19.31 -8.71
CA LEU A 198 0.21 17.86 -8.56
C LEU A 198 -0.82 17.34 -9.57
N LEU A 199 -1.99 17.97 -9.67
CA LEU A 199 -3.04 17.61 -10.62
C LEU A 199 -2.54 17.66 -12.07
N ALA A 200 -1.78 18.70 -12.43
CA ALA A 200 -1.20 18.79 -13.76
C ALA A 200 -0.25 17.61 -14.06
N ARG A 201 0.57 17.19 -13.08
CA ARG A 201 1.47 16.04 -13.21
C ARG A 201 0.74 14.71 -13.31
N LEU A 202 -0.34 14.53 -12.56
CA LEU A 202 -1.13 13.29 -12.58
C LEU A 202 -1.86 13.15 -13.93
N LYS A 203 -2.37 14.25 -14.48
CA LYS A 203 -3.03 14.26 -15.81
C LYS A 203 -2.11 13.95 -16.98
N THR A 204 -0.80 14.21 -16.88
CA THR A 204 0.14 13.87 -17.97
C THR A 204 0.57 12.40 -17.95
N ARG A 205 0.20 11.64 -16.90
CA ARG A 205 0.54 10.22 -16.75
C ARG A 205 -0.62 9.28 -17.10
N SER A 206 -1.85 9.77 -17.06
CA SER A 206 -3.09 9.10 -17.51
C SER A 206 -3.24 9.20 -19.02
#